data_AF-A0A7S4A019-F1
#
_entry.id   AF-A0A7S4A019-F1
#
_cell.length_a   1.000
_cell.length_b   1.000
_cell.length_c   1.000
_cell.angle_alpha   90.00
_cell.angle_beta   90.00
_cell.angle_gamma   90.00
#
_symmetry.space_group_name_H-M   'P 1'
#
loop_
_entity.id
_entity.type
_entity.pdbx_description
1 polymer ?
#
loop_
_entity_poly.entity_id
_entity_poly.type
_entity_poly.pdbx_seq_one_letter_code
_entity_poly.pdbx_strand_id
1 'polypeptide(L)'
;SSWDTSGVTSMESMFDGAAAFNRDIGDWAVQSVKDFTEMFGGASSFNQYIGDWAVHSVTSMDYMFSGSSFNQEIGDWDTSGVKSMEGMFAVNTAFDQDLGAWDTSGVTTMHRMFAEASAFNQDISGWAVDSVTDVSSMFFSAHAFDQDLGWCVNDAASPLDAFDDSLCESTNCGVKWETNAGDCDVSSTGNVMVNWKIRIAVAAWLS
;
A
#
# COMPACT_ATOMS: atom_id res chain seq x y z
N SER A 1 26.14 20.81 -14.65
CA SER A 1 26.57 20.14 -13.42
C SER A 1 25.74 18.89 -13.27
N SER A 2 26.36 17.73 -13.02
CA SER A 2 25.62 16.57 -12.52
C SER A 2 25.21 16.88 -11.08
N TRP A 3 23.94 16.68 -10.73
CA TRP A 3 23.53 16.73 -9.34
C TRP A 3 23.96 15.41 -8.70
N ASP A 4 24.88 15.46 -7.74
CA ASP A 4 25.29 14.28 -6.99
C ASP A 4 24.38 14.12 -5.77
N THR A 5 23.58 13.04 -5.76
CA THR A 5 22.66 12.69 -4.66
C THR A 5 23.20 11.56 -3.78
N SER A 6 24.40 11.03 -4.07
CA SER A 6 24.92 9.80 -3.44
C SER A 6 25.12 9.89 -1.92
N GLY A 7 25.26 11.11 -1.39
CA GLY A 7 25.38 11.41 0.04
C GLY A 7 24.07 11.85 0.71
N VAL A 8 22.96 11.92 -0.02
CA VAL A 8 21.66 12.33 0.53
C VAL A 8 21.10 11.19 1.38
N THR A 9 20.68 11.51 2.61
CA THR A 9 20.12 10.52 3.54
C THR A 9 18.62 10.69 3.78
N SER A 10 18.03 11.82 3.40
CA SER A 10 16.60 12.08 3.45
C SER A 10 16.21 12.88 2.22
N MET A 11 15.11 12.48 1.57
CA MET A 11 14.45 13.20 0.49
C MET A 11 13.01 13.58 0.88
N GLU A 12 12.77 13.72 2.19
CA GLU A 12 11.48 14.08 2.77
C GLU A 12 10.89 15.32 2.10
N SER A 13 9.62 15.19 1.66
CA SER A 13 8.79 16.23 1.04
C SER A 13 9.44 16.99 -0.12
N MET A 14 10.47 16.43 -0.78
CA MET A 14 11.29 17.15 -1.76
C MET A 14 10.47 17.71 -2.94
N PHE A 15 9.44 16.98 -3.37
CA PHE A 15 8.50 17.37 -4.42
C PHE A 15 7.05 17.33 -3.93
N ASP A 16 6.82 17.45 -2.63
CA ASP A 16 5.46 17.53 -2.08
C ASP A 16 4.68 18.71 -2.68
N GLY A 17 3.45 18.45 -3.11
CA GLY A 17 2.56 19.39 -3.79
C GLY A 17 3.08 19.92 -5.13
N ALA A 18 4.18 19.39 -5.67
CA ALA A 18 4.77 19.85 -6.93
C ALA A 18 3.97 19.32 -8.13
N ALA A 19 2.74 19.79 -8.29
CA ALA A 19 1.74 19.26 -9.21
C ALA A 19 2.20 19.14 -10.67
N ALA A 20 3.17 19.95 -11.12
CA ALA A 20 3.72 19.92 -12.48
C ALA A 20 5.04 19.15 -12.61
N PHE A 21 5.60 18.62 -11.52
CA PHE A 21 6.87 17.90 -11.54
C PHE A 21 6.68 16.51 -12.17
N ASN A 22 7.45 16.24 -13.22
CA ASN A 22 7.50 14.95 -13.92
C ASN A 22 8.82 14.82 -14.70
N ARG A 23 9.92 15.28 -14.09
CA ARG A 23 11.25 15.27 -14.72
C ARG A 23 11.94 13.95 -14.43
N ASP A 24 12.65 13.44 -15.43
CA ASP A 24 13.46 12.23 -15.30
C ASP A 24 14.51 12.40 -14.18
N ILE A 25 14.44 11.47 -13.24
CA ILE A 25 15.31 11.34 -12.06
C ILE A 25 15.74 9.86 -11.86
N GLY A 26 15.56 9.01 -12.87
CA GLY A 26 15.89 7.59 -12.78
C GLY A 26 17.37 7.35 -12.43
N ASP A 27 18.24 8.23 -12.92
CA ASP A 27 19.70 8.17 -12.69
C ASP A 27 20.16 8.67 -11.29
N TRP A 28 19.25 9.05 -10.40
CA TRP A 28 19.63 9.52 -9.07
C TRP A 28 20.19 8.39 -8.21
N ALA A 29 21.31 8.67 -7.55
CA ALA A 29 21.91 7.78 -6.57
C ALA A 29 21.16 7.92 -5.23
N VAL A 30 20.36 6.92 -4.85
CA VAL A 30 19.53 6.94 -3.64
C VAL A 30 19.91 5.87 -2.59
N GLN A 31 20.98 5.11 -2.80
CA GLN A 31 21.41 4.00 -1.92
C GLN A 31 21.69 4.39 -0.46
N SER A 32 21.89 5.69 -0.19
CA SER A 32 22.14 6.25 1.14
C SER A 32 20.88 6.83 1.79
N VAL A 33 19.79 6.97 1.03
CA VAL A 33 18.53 7.57 1.50
C VAL A 33 17.84 6.61 2.46
N LYS A 34 17.37 7.16 3.58
CA LYS A 34 16.65 6.44 4.63
C LYS A 34 15.18 6.82 4.69
N ASP A 35 14.84 7.96 4.12
CA ASP A 35 13.55 8.61 4.31
C ASP A 35 13.06 9.22 2.99
N PHE A 36 11.95 8.67 2.51
CA PHE A 36 11.20 9.15 1.35
C PHE A 36 9.84 9.73 1.72
N THR A 37 9.62 10.05 3.01
CA THR A 37 8.34 10.56 3.50
C THR A 37 7.87 11.72 2.62
N GLU A 38 6.67 11.62 2.06
CA GLU A 38 6.02 12.61 1.18
C GLU A 38 6.86 13.07 -0.03
N MET A 39 7.88 12.32 -0.47
CA MET A 39 8.78 12.79 -1.53
C MET A 39 8.04 13.28 -2.78
N PHE A 40 6.96 12.60 -3.18
CA PHE A 40 6.06 12.98 -4.28
C PHE A 40 4.59 13.11 -3.83
N GLY A 41 4.34 13.37 -2.54
CA GLY A 41 3.01 13.64 -2.02
C GLY A 41 2.34 14.77 -2.82
N GLY A 42 1.10 14.60 -3.27
CA GLY A 42 0.37 15.57 -4.08
C GLY A 42 1.03 15.98 -5.41
N ALA A 43 2.11 15.32 -5.85
CA ALA A 43 2.77 15.58 -7.13
C ALA A 43 1.96 14.96 -8.27
N SER A 44 0.80 15.56 -8.56
CA SER A 44 -0.24 14.96 -9.40
C SER A 44 0.15 14.63 -10.84
N SER A 45 1.26 15.18 -11.37
CA SER A 45 1.78 14.81 -12.69
C SER A 45 2.94 13.82 -12.67
N PHE A 46 3.47 13.46 -11.49
CA PHE A 46 4.66 12.62 -11.39
C PHE A 46 4.34 11.17 -11.76
N ASN A 47 5.05 10.66 -12.78
CA ASN A 47 4.93 9.28 -13.27
C ASN A 47 6.22 8.86 -14.02
N GLN A 48 7.39 9.23 -13.50
CA GLN A 48 8.67 8.84 -14.10
C GLN A 48 9.14 7.48 -13.57
N TYR A 49 9.80 6.71 -14.43
CA TYR A 49 10.36 5.41 -14.05
C TYR A 49 11.50 5.58 -13.05
N ILE A 50 11.39 4.88 -11.92
CA ILE A 50 12.36 4.85 -10.81
C ILE A 50 12.56 3.42 -10.29
N GLY A 51 12.21 2.41 -11.09
CA GLY A 51 12.34 1.00 -10.70
C GLY A 51 13.80 0.59 -10.41
N ASP A 52 14.77 1.26 -11.05
CA ASP A 52 16.21 1.00 -10.86
C ASP A 52 16.80 1.60 -9.56
N TRP A 53 15.99 2.31 -8.76
CA TRP A 53 16.46 2.91 -7.51
C TRP A 53 16.86 1.86 -6.47
N ALA A 54 18.06 2.01 -5.91
CA ALA A 54 18.56 1.16 -4.83
C ALA A 54 17.98 1.61 -3.47
N VAL A 55 16.82 1.07 -3.08
CA VAL A 55 16.07 1.48 -1.87
C VAL A 55 16.35 0.66 -0.61
N HIS A 56 17.34 -0.25 -0.63
CA HIS A 56 17.67 -1.17 0.48
C HIS A 56 17.98 -0.51 1.84
N SER A 57 18.31 0.79 1.85
CA SER A 57 18.62 1.56 3.06
C SER A 57 17.40 2.31 3.64
N VAL A 58 16.28 2.32 2.92
CA VAL A 58 15.09 3.09 3.25
C VAL A 58 14.38 2.49 4.45
N THR A 59 13.98 3.34 5.37
CA THR A 59 13.21 3.00 6.57
C THR A 59 11.79 3.57 6.57
N SER A 60 11.54 4.67 5.86
CA SER A 60 10.21 5.27 5.69
C SER A 60 9.92 5.54 4.22
N MET A 61 8.74 5.11 3.76
CA MET A 61 8.15 5.45 2.46
C MET A 61 6.78 6.13 2.64
N ASP A 62 6.54 6.72 3.80
CA ASP A 62 5.24 7.27 4.18
C ASP A 62 4.76 8.31 3.17
N TYR A 63 3.55 8.17 2.67
CA TYR A 63 2.89 9.09 1.74
C TYR A 63 3.70 9.41 0.47
N MET A 64 4.71 8.61 0.12
CA MET A 64 5.67 8.91 -0.95
C MET A 64 5.00 9.22 -2.28
N PHE A 65 3.91 8.52 -2.63
CA PHE A 65 3.15 8.70 -3.87
C PHE A 65 1.70 9.11 -3.64
N SER A 66 1.36 9.55 -2.42
CA SER A 66 0.00 9.94 -2.06
C SER A 66 -0.52 11.03 -3.00
N GLY A 67 -1.68 10.84 -3.63
CA GLY A 67 -2.27 11.80 -4.56
C GLY A 67 -1.46 12.10 -5.84
N SER A 68 -0.44 11.29 -6.15
CA SER A 68 0.31 11.37 -7.42
C SER A 68 -0.39 10.57 -8.54
N SER A 69 0.10 10.71 -9.78
CA SER A 69 -0.31 9.85 -10.91
C SER A 69 0.68 8.70 -11.15
N PHE A 70 1.48 8.35 -10.14
CA PHE A 70 2.56 7.38 -10.28
C PHE A 70 1.99 5.98 -10.55
N ASN A 71 2.43 5.35 -11.65
CA ASN A 71 2.05 3.98 -12.03
C ASN A 71 3.18 3.33 -12.84
N GLN A 72 4.40 3.33 -12.28
CA GLN A 72 5.58 2.68 -12.88
C GLN A 72 6.00 1.47 -12.07
N GLU A 73 6.59 0.48 -12.76
CA GLU A 73 7.06 -0.76 -12.15
C GLU A 73 8.12 -0.48 -11.06
N ILE A 74 7.82 -0.93 -9.85
CA ILE A 74 8.69 -0.86 -8.65
C ILE A 74 8.70 -2.18 -7.86
N GLY A 75 8.23 -3.27 -8.47
CA GLY A 75 8.12 -4.58 -7.81
C GLY A 75 9.47 -5.17 -7.41
N ASP A 76 10.56 -4.78 -8.09
CA ASP A 76 11.92 -5.26 -7.84
C ASP A 76 12.65 -4.49 -6.71
N TRP A 77 12.00 -3.53 -6.05
CA TRP A 77 12.59 -2.81 -4.93
C TRP A 77 12.87 -3.72 -3.73
N ASP A 78 14.08 -3.63 -3.16
CA ASP A 78 14.43 -4.27 -1.89
C ASP A 78 13.86 -3.47 -0.72
N THR A 79 12.66 -3.83 -0.27
CA THR A 79 11.95 -3.17 0.84
C THR A 79 12.28 -3.76 2.22
N SER A 80 13.24 -4.68 2.34
CA SER A 80 13.54 -5.38 3.61
C SER A 80 13.95 -4.45 4.76
N GLY A 81 14.45 -3.25 4.45
CA GLY A 81 14.79 -2.19 5.40
C GLY A 81 13.60 -1.36 5.90
N VAL A 82 12.47 -1.35 5.16
CA VAL A 82 11.35 -0.44 5.38
C VAL A 82 10.60 -0.80 6.67
N LYS A 83 10.24 0.24 7.44
CA LYS A 83 9.48 0.14 8.69
C LYS A 83 8.09 0.74 8.59
N SER A 84 7.93 1.75 7.75
CA SER A 84 6.68 2.49 7.60
C SER A 84 6.34 2.65 6.12
N MET A 85 5.11 2.27 5.77
CA MET A 85 4.50 2.42 4.44
C MET A 85 3.16 3.17 4.56
N GLU A 86 3.04 4.02 5.57
CA GLU A 86 1.81 4.73 5.88
C GLU A 86 1.38 5.56 4.68
N GLY A 87 0.16 5.35 4.17
CA GLY A 87 -0.41 6.17 3.11
C GLY A 87 0.39 6.22 1.80
N MET A 88 1.34 5.29 1.58
CA MET A 88 2.30 5.37 0.46
C MET A 88 1.64 5.61 -0.90
N PHE A 89 0.48 4.98 -1.15
CA PHE A 89 -0.32 5.13 -2.36
C PHE A 89 -1.71 5.71 -2.11
N ALA A 90 -1.94 6.36 -0.95
CA ALA A 90 -3.24 6.94 -0.64
C ALA A 90 -3.69 7.93 -1.74
N VAL A 91 -4.94 7.86 -2.18
CA VAL A 91 -5.54 8.71 -3.23
C VAL A 91 -4.85 8.58 -4.60
N ASN A 92 -3.88 7.67 -4.78
CA ASN A 92 -3.30 7.37 -6.08
C ASN A 92 -4.26 6.46 -6.88
N THR A 93 -5.22 7.08 -7.53
CA THR A 93 -6.28 6.41 -8.31
C THR A 93 -5.79 5.66 -9.55
N ALA A 94 -4.52 5.78 -9.93
CA ALA A 94 -3.97 5.17 -11.15
C ALA A 94 -3.02 3.98 -10.88
N PHE A 95 -2.54 3.81 -9.65
CA PHE A 95 -1.53 2.80 -9.32
C PHE A 95 -2.11 1.39 -9.30
N ASP A 96 -1.51 0.50 -10.09
CA ASP A 96 -1.88 -0.93 -10.18
C ASP A 96 -0.67 -1.79 -10.61
N GLN A 97 0.50 -1.52 -10.01
CA GLN A 97 1.74 -2.27 -10.31
C GLN A 97 1.97 -3.39 -9.30
N ASP A 98 2.53 -4.50 -9.77
CA ASP A 98 2.82 -5.67 -8.94
C ASP A 98 3.81 -5.33 -7.81
N LEU A 99 3.40 -5.66 -6.58
CA LEU A 99 4.18 -5.48 -5.34
C LEU A 99 4.38 -6.81 -4.60
N GLY A 100 4.05 -7.95 -5.21
CA GLY A 100 4.06 -9.26 -4.56
C GLY A 100 5.46 -9.71 -4.10
N ALA A 101 6.51 -9.15 -4.71
CA ALA A 101 7.91 -9.44 -4.36
C ALA A 101 8.48 -8.61 -3.19
N TRP A 102 7.74 -7.60 -2.70
CA TRP A 102 8.19 -6.76 -1.59
C TRP A 102 8.33 -7.56 -0.29
N ASP A 103 9.45 -7.36 0.42
CA ASP A 103 9.64 -7.85 1.78
C ASP A 103 9.00 -6.89 2.77
N THR A 104 7.86 -7.29 3.33
CA THR A 104 7.13 -6.51 4.35
C THR A 104 7.40 -6.99 5.78
N SER A 105 8.28 -7.97 5.99
CA SER A 105 8.48 -8.61 7.30
C SER A 105 8.94 -7.63 8.40
N GLY A 106 9.59 -6.54 7.99
CA GLY A 106 10.07 -5.47 8.84
C GLY A 106 9.09 -4.31 9.07
N VAL A 107 7.96 -4.27 8.37
CA VAL A 107 7.00 -3.17 8.38
C VAL A 107 6.14 -3.22 9.65
N THR A 108 5.93 -2.07 10.27
CA THR A 108 5.13 -1.93 11.51
C THR A 108 3.82 -1.18 11.31
N THR A 109 3.69 -0.38 10.24
CA THR A 109 2.44 0.31 9.90
C THR A 109 2.20 0.34 8.39
N MET A 110 0.95 0.09 8.02
CA MET A 110 0.40 0.21 6.67
C MET A 110 -0.91 1.02 6.71
N HIS A 111 -1.10 1.85 7.75
CA HIS A 111 -2.24 2.76 7.88
C HIS A 111 -2.45 3.51 6.56
N ARG A 112 -3.66 3.44 6.00
CA ARG A 112 -4.05 4.08 4.74
C ARG A 112 -3.21 3.77 3.50
N MET A 113 -2.37 2.72 3.49
CA MET A 113 -1.41 2.47 2.40
C MET A 113 -2.02 2.55 1.00
N PHE A 114 -3.25 2.05 0.81
CA PHE A 114 -4.03 2.08 -0.43
C PHE A 114 -5.39 2.77 -0.29
N ALA A 115 -5.57 3.62 0.73
CA ALA A 115 -6.83 4.34 0.91
C ALA A 115 -7.15 5.15 -0.36
N GLU A 116 -8.33 4.97 -0.93
CA GLU A 116 -8.80 5.62 -2.17
C GLU A 116 -7.94 5.32 -3.43
N ALA A 117 -7.05 4.32 -3.38
CA ALA A 117 -6.31 3.83 -4.54
C ALA A 117 -7.21 2.96 -5.42
N SER A 118 -8.16 3.60 -6.12
CA SER A 118 -9.31 2.92 -6.74
C SER A 118 -8.99 1.91 -7.83
N ALA A 119 -7.79 1.96 -8.43
CA ALA A 119 -7.35 1.02 -9.46
C ALA A 119 -6.57 -0.19 -8.94
N PHE A 120 -6.05 -0.15 -7.71
CA PHE A 120 -5.13 -1.16 -7.21
C PHE A 120 -5.84 -2.51 -7.02
N ASN A 121 -5.36 -3.56 -7.69
CA ASN A 121 -5.90 -4.92 -7.55
C ASN A 121 -4.84 -6.02 -7.70
N GLN A 122 -3.62 -5.79 -7.20
CA GLN A 122 -2.52 -6.75 -7.32
C GLN A 122 -2.48 -7.73 -6.15
N ASP A 123 -2.02 -8.95 -6.43
CA ASP A 123 -1.86 -10.03 -5.45
C ASP A 123 -0.78 -9.68 -4.42
N ILE A 124 -1.19 -9.56 -3.17
CA ILE A 124 -0.32 -9.29 -2.01
C ILE A 124 -0.36 -10.44 -0.99
N SER A 125 -0.78 -11.64 -1.42
CA SER A 125 -0.89 -12.82 -0.58
C SER A 125 0.44 -13.32 -0.01
N GLY A 126 1.55 -12.92 -0.64
CA GLY A 126 2.91 -13.23 -0.22
C GLY A 126 3.46 -12.36 0.91
N TRP A 127 2.77 -11.29 1.31
CA TRP A 127 3.28 -10.37 2.32
C TRP A 127 3.32 -10.98 3.72
N ALA A 128 4.38 -10.65 4.47
CA ALA A 128 4.55 -11.01 5.87
C ALA A 128 4.12 -9.83 6.75
N VAL A 129 2.99 -9.95 7.44
CA VAL A 129 2.37 -8.85 8.22
C VAL A 129 2.41 -9.07 9.73
N ASP A 130 3.14 -10.06 10.22
CA ASP A 130 3.19 -10.39 11.65
C ASP A 130 3.66 -9.22 12.54
N SER A 131 4.55 -8.38 12.01
CA SER A 131 5.10 -7.19 12.68
C SER A 131 4.19 -5.97 12.62
N VAL A 132 3.15 -5.99 11.78
CA VAL A 132 2.29 -4.82 11.56
C VAL A 132 1.36 -4.61 12.75
N THR A 133 1.31 -3.38 13.23
CA THR A 133 0.50 -2.94 14.37
C THR A 133 -0.52 -1.87 14.01
N ASP A 134 -0.59 -1.46 12.75
CA ASP A 134 -1.64 -0.56 12.27
C ASP A 134 -1.91 -0.80 10.78
N VAL A 135 -3.14 -1.23 10.47
CA VAL A 135 -3.67 -1.34 9.11
C VAL A 135 -4.97 -0.56 8.94
N SER A 136 -5.25 0.39 9.84
CA SER A 136 -6.48 1.16 9.79
C SER A 136 -6.62 1.89 8.45
N SER A 137 -7.83 1.82 7.88
CA SER A 137 -8.16 2.37 6.56
C SER A 137 -7.25 1.96 5.39
N MET A 138 -6.49 0.86 5.49
CA MET A 138 -5.52 0.45 4.46
C MET A 138 -6.14 0.36 3.07
N PHE A 139 -7.38 -0.14 2.96
CA PHE A 139 -8.14 -0.33 1.71
C PHE A 139 -9.44 0.49 1.68
N PHE A 140 -9.56 1.51 2.53
CA PHE A 140 -10.73 2.40 2.54
C PHE A 140 -10.99 2.93 1.13
N SER A 141 -12.18 2.71 0.57
CA SER A 141 -12.53 3.14 -0.80
C SER A 141 -11.57 2.65 -1.93
N ALA A 142 -10.82 1.56 -1.73
CA ALA A 142 -10.01 0.91 -2.78
C ALA A 142 -10.90 0.01 -3.68
N HIS A 143 -11.71 0.62 -4.54
CA HIS A 143 -12.83 -0.05 -5.21
C HIS A 143 -12.50 -1.29 -6.07
N ALA A 144 -11.33 -1.35 -6.69
CA ALA A 144 -10.94 -2.49 -7.52
C ALA A 144 -10.44 -3.69 -6.70
N PHE A 145 -10.07 -3.51 -5.44
CA PHE A 145 -9.33 -4.50 -4.68
C PHE A 145 -10.22 -5.68 -4.23
N ASP A 146 -10.00 -6.85 -4.84
CA ASP A 146 -10.77 -8.08 -4.60
C ASP A 146 -9.90 -9.34 -4.35
N GLN A 147 -8.64 -9.13 -3.94
CA GLN A 147 -7.67 -10.20 -3.80
C GLN A 147 -7.82 -11.05 -2.54
N ASP A 148 -7.38 -12.31 -2.62
CA ASP A 148 -7.09 -13.12 -1.43
C ASP A 148 -5.84 -12.56 -0.75
N LEU A 149 -6.00 -12.05 0.47
CA LEU A 149 -4.94 -11.50 1.29
C LEU A 149 -3.93 -12.56 1.70
N GLY A 150 -4.27 -13.84 1.81
CA GLY A 150 -3.30 -14.87 2.22
C GLY A 150 -2.74 -14.74 3.66
N TRP A 151 -3.05 -13.67 4.39
CA TRP A 151 -2.56 -13.38 5.74
C TRP A 151 -3.65 -12.81 6.66
N CYS A 152 -3.32 -12.72 7.95
CA CYS A 152 -4.11 -12.02 8.96
C CYS A 152 -3.17 -11.12 9.76
N VAL A 153 -3.61 -9.92 10.10
CA VAL A 153 -2.90 -9.07 11.06
C VAL A 153 -3.19 -9.54 12.49
N ASN A 154 -2.31 -9.17 13.42
CA ASN A 154 -2.52 -9.48 14.84
C ASN A 154 -3.65 -8.63 15.44
N ASP A 155 -4.25 -9.07 16.56
CA ASP A 155 -5.33 -8.34 17.24
C ASP A 155 -4.95 -6.92 17.71
N ALA A 156 -3.64 -6.63 17.83
CA ALA A 156 -3.15 -5.30 18.20
C ALA A 156 -3.12 -4.34 17.01
N ALA A 157 -3.28 -4.83 15.77
CA ALA A 157 -3.12 -4.05 14.54
C ALA A 157 -4.30 -3.13 14.18
N SER A 158 -5.31 -3.06 15.06
CA SER A 158 -6.55 -2.28 14.88
C SER A 158 -7.11 -2.34 13.45
N PRO A 159 -7.56 -3.51 12.97
CA PRO A 159 -8.10 -3.68 11.62
C PRO A 159 -9.48 -3.04 11.44
N LEU A 160 -10.03 -2.43 12.49
CA LEU A 160 -11.47 -2.16 12.62
C LEU A 160 -12.01 -1.42 11.40
N ASP A 161 -11.16 -0.59 10.81
CA ASP A 161 -11.52 0.31 9.72
C ASP A 161 -10.71 0.02 8.43
N ALA A 162 -9.96 -1.09 8.35
CA ALA A 162 -9.09 -1.41 7.23
C ALA A 162 -9.84 -1.50 5.89
N PHE A 163 -11.09 -1.97 5.94
CA PHE A 163 -12.02 -2.10 4.82
C PHE A 163 -13.27 -1.23 5.04
N ASP A 164 -13.12 -0.06 5.67
CA ASP A 164 -14.20 0.91 5.73
C ASP A 164 -14.72 1.25 4.32
N ASP A 165 -16.01 1.56 4.22
CA ASP A 165 -16.82 1.61 2.98
C ASP A 165 -17.08 0.26 2.30
N SER A 166 -16.56 -0.86 2.82
CA SER A 166 -17.00 -2.17 2.36
C SER A 166 -18.39 -2.55 2.90
N LEU A 167 -19.15 -3.35 2.12
CA LEU A 167 -20.46 -3.86 2.54
C LEU A 167 -20.36 -4.84 3.71
N CYS A 168 -19.17 -5.44 3.90
CA CYS A 168 -18.93 -6.50 4.87
C CYS A 168 -18.11 -6.00 6.04
N GLU A 169 -18.33 -6.62 7.20
CA GLU A 169 -17.59 -6.25 8.41
C GLU A 169 -16.09 -6.57 8.27
N SER A 170 -15.25 -5.58 8.54
CA SER A 170 -13.79 -5.71 8.64
C SER A 170 -13.39 -6.73 9.70
N THR A 171 -12.36 -7.51 9.41
CA THR A 171 -11.74 -8.46 10.33
C THR A 171 -10.22 -8.35 10.23
N ASN A 172 -9.51 -8.96 11.18
CA ASN A 172 -8.04 -9.08 11.12
C ASN A 172 -7.53 -9.82 9.87
N CYS A 173 -8.37 -10.59 9.18
CA CYS A 173 -7.96 -11.43 8.06
C CYS A 173 -8.52 -10.95 6.71
N GLY A 174 -9.19 -9.81 6.63
CA GLY A 174 -9.98 -9.41 5.46
C GLY A 174 -11.41 -9.08 5.84
N VAL A 175 -12.39 -9.34 4.98
CA VAL A 175 -13.82 -9.12 5.29
C VAL A 175 -14.61 -10.43 5.36
N LYS A 176 -15.81 -10.38 5.93
CA LYS A 176 -16.73 -11.54 5.88
C LYS A 176 -17.12 -11.87 4.43
N TRP A 177 -17.13 -13.16 4.10
CA TRP A 177 -17.45 -13.67 2.76
C TRP A 177 -18.81 -13.17 2.22
N GLU A 178 -18.80 -12.76 0.96
CA GLU A 178 -19.99 -12.40 0.21
C GLU A 178 -20.60 -13.65 -0.45
N THR A 179 -21.87 -13.94 -0.17
CA THR A 179 -22.58 -14.99 -0.91
C THR A 179 -22.73 -14.58 -2.38
N ASN A 180 -22.95 -15.55 -3.28
CA ASN A 180 -23.27 -15.27 -4.69
C ASN A 180 -24.52 -14.38 -4.90
N ALA A 181 -25.23 -14.01 -3.83
CA ALA A 181 -26.39 -13.12 -3.82
C ALA A 181 -26.04 -11.64 -3.53
N GLY A 182 -24.76 -11.31 -3.25
CA GLY A 182 -24.34 -9.95 -2.92
C GLY A 182 -24.43 -9.60 -1.43
N ASP A 183 -24.81 -10.57 -0.60
CA ASP A 183 -25.00 -10.38 0.85
C ASP A 183 -23.83 -11.00 1.62
N CYS A 184 -23.31 -10.26 2.61
CA CYS A 184 -22.33 -10.78 3.57
C CYS A 184 -22.95 -11.90 4.41
N ASP A 185 -22.35 -13.08 4.41
CA ASP A 185 -22.85 -14.21 5.18
C ASP A 185 -22.52 -14.05 6.68
N VAL A 186 -23.44 -13.44 7.42
CA VAL A 186 -23.38 -13.31 8.89
C VAL A 186 -23.93 -14.55 9.62
N SER A 187 -24.57 -15.48 8.91
CA SER A 187 -25.33 -16.61 9.47
C SER A 187 -24.44 -17.78 9.93
N SER A 188 -23.21 -17.83 9.44
CA SER A 188 -22.21 -18.87 9.77
C SER A 188 -21.38 -18.59 11.03
N THR A 189 -21.69 -17.53 11.79
CA THR A 189 -20.99 -17.15 13.03
C THR A 189 -21.10 -18.18 14.18
N GLY A 190 -21.90 -19.24 14.01
CA GLY A 190 -22.05 -20.34 14.98
C GLY A 190 -21.12 -21.55 14.79
N ASN A 191 -20.33 -21.61 13.71
CA ASN A 191 -19.28 -22.60 13.52
C ASN A 191 -18.21 -21.98 12.64
N VAL A 192 -17.00 -21.80 13.20
CA VAL A 192 -15.74 -21.40 12.57
C VAL A 192 -15.86 -21.42 11.05
N MET A 193 -16.07 -20.24 10.43
CA MET A 193 -15.85 -20.09 9.00
C MET A 193 -14.43 -20.57 8.75
N VAL A 194 -14.29 -21.72 8.10
CA VAL A 194 -12.99 -22.36 7.86
C VAL A 194 -12.15 -21.38 7.03
N ASN A 195 -11.23 -20.69 7.69
CA ASN A 195 -10.05 -19.90 7.30
C ASN A 195 -9.93 -19.32 5.86
N TRP A 196 -10.33 -20.02 4.80
CA TRP A 196 -10.22 -19.59 3.40
C TRP A 196 -11.28 -18.54 2.98
N LYS A 197 -12.38 -18.39 3.73
CA LYS A 197 -13.47 -17.48 3.35
C LYS A 197 -13.35 -16.03 3.86
N ILE A 198 -12.55 -15.80 4.90
CA ILE A 198 -12.38 -14.47 5.51
C ILE A 198 -11.14 -13.75 4.92
N ARG A 199 -10.33 -14.47 4.13
CA ARG A 199 -9.08 -13.95 3.55
C ARG A 199 -9.27 -13.06 2.32
N ILE A 200 -10.49 -12.87 1.86
CA ILE A 200 -10.72 -12.17 0.61
C ILE A 200 -11.07 -10.74 0.93
N ALA A 201 -10.29 -9.81 0.41
CA ALA A 201 -10.75 -8.45 0.22
C ALA A 201 -11.91 -8.55 -0.78
N VAL A 202 -13.07 -7.99 -0.43
CA VAL A 202 -14.21 -8.01 -1.34
C VAL A 202 -14.34 -6.61 -1.87
N ALA A 203 -14.35 -6.47 -3.20
CA ALA A 203 -14.72 -5.23 -3.84
C ALA A 203 -16.18 -4.91 -3.45
N ALA A 204 -16.38 -3.94 -2.58
CA ALA A 204 -17.70 -3.41 -2.29
C ALA A 204 -18.07 -2.38 -3.35
N TRP A 205 -18.79 -2.87 -4.36
CA TRP A 205 -19.43 -2.04 -5.37
C TRP A 205 -20.79 -1.60 -4.82
N LEU A 206 -20.92 -0.34 -4.41
CA LEU A 206 -22.22 0.33 -4.49
C LEU A 206 -22.29 1.13 -5.79
N SER A 207 -23.31 0.75 -6.57
CA SER A 207 -23.91 1.37 -7.76
C SER A 207 -23.46 2.78 -8.17
#